data_AF-A0A953MHX2-F1
#
_entry.id   AF-A0A953MHX2-F1
#
_cell.length_a   1.000
_cell.length_b   1.000
_cell.length_c   1.000
_cell.angle_alpha   90.00
_cell.angle_beta   90.00
_cell.angle_gamma   90.00
#
_symmetry.space_group_name_H-M   'P 1'
#
loop_
_entity.id
_entity.type
_entity.pdbx_description
1 polymer ?
#
loop_
_entity_poly.entity_id
_entity_poly.type
_entity_poly.pdbx_seq_one_letter_code
_entity_poly.pdbx_strand_id
1 'polypeptide(L)'
;MKKFVNKEEAIVLTTKLGNDFTIIKNPDYVFPEYEVVPIAEKLTHVENITALVMDMDGTTTTTEELCLHSLEYMIRRMSGLYSNEDWIGLDHEKDFPNVIGNSTTKHVEYLITTYNSFLNPKEIFTSFIDSARWTLKFGKDQKRSEEVKLNLKQFGFGELVNNVEKEIEFNNQFEELSKTDLVRIGIDIYYQRYHFILQRIMKGESSKVSEELFNDPHKHLIHPMQGIGVLLALSKGLLGDEAENLIDNLVADHKIKSGKEFSGNLSPIRTRLKQLGRRFQSNPLKIAVVTSSIHYEADIVLSEVFKVLVEEVEHLPISQIKKERIKSAFSNYTDFYDTVVTASDSSEIRLKPHRDLYSIALHQLNVPKNKFNEVIGFEDSESGTIAIRAAGVGLCCAVPFAQTSGHNLEAASHICNGGIPEVLLTHNLFIK
;
A
#
# COMPACT_ATOMS: atom_id res chain seq x y z
N MET A 1 -9.90 14.31 33.90
CA MET A 1 -8.43 14.22 33.79
C MET A 1 -7.85 15.62 33.83
N LYS A 2 -6.74 15.88 34.55
CA LYS A 2 -6.04 17.18 34.46
C LYS A 2 -5.59 17.40 33.00
N LYS A 3 -5.81 18.61 32.47
CA LYS A 3 -5.45 18.95 31.08
C LYS A 3 -3.96 19.24 30.88
N PHE A 4 -3.27 19.67 31.94
CA PHE A 4 -1.84 19.97 31.93
C PHE A 4 -1.18 19.21 33.07
N VAL A 5 -0.03 18.61 32.78
CA VAL A 5 0.76 17.81 33.73
C VAL A 5 2.21 18.23 33.65
N ASN A 6 2.94 18.12 34.76
CA ASN A 6 4.39 18.33 34.76
C ASN A 6 5.14 17.08 34.24
N LYS A 7 6.48 17.15 34.19
CA LYS A 7 7.32 16.08 33.67
C LYS A 7 7.16 14.77 34.46
N GLU A 8 7.12 14.84 35.78
CA GLU A 8 7.00 13.69 36.66
C GLU A 8 5.63 13.01 36.50
N GLU A 9 4.56 13.79 36.45
CA GLU A 9 3.20 13.31 36.18
C GLU A 9 3.09 12.70 34.78
N ALA A 10 3.74 13.30 33.76
CA ALA A 10 3.77 12.78 32.39
C ALA A 10 4.46 11.42 32.30
N ILE A 11 5.60 11.23 32.98
CA ILE A 11 6.29 9.93 33.05
C ILE A 11 5.34 8.85 33.59
N VAL A 12 4.66 9.13 34.70
CA VAL A 12 3.72 8.18 35.32
C VAL A 12 2.53 7.85 34.41
N LEU A 13 2.00 8.84 33.67
CA LEU A 13 0.91 8.62 32.73
C LEU A 13 1.36 7.79 31.53
N THR A 14 2.54 8.08 30.96
CA THR A 14 3.10 7.36 29.82
C THR A 14 3.36 5.90 30.19
N THR A 15 3.95 5.59 31.36
CA THR A 15 4.17 4.21 31.81
C THR A 15 2.88 3.38 31.92
N LYS A 16 1.72 4.02 32.09
CA LYS A 16 0.42 3.32 32.13
C LYS A 16 -0.14 2.97 30.74
N LEU A 17 0.44 3.53 29.67
CA LEU A 17 -0.04 3.30 28.30
C LEU A 17 0.43 1.96 27.72
N GLY A 18 1.54 1.43 28.20
CA GLY A 18 2.10 0.16 27.73
C GLY A 18 3.56 -0.01 28.13
N ASN A 19 4.11 -1.17 27.77
CA ASN A 19 5.52 -1.51 27.99
C ASN A 19 6.40 -1.11 26.80
N ASP A 20 5.83 -1.11 25.59
CA ASP A 20 6.55 -0.84 24.34
C ASP A 20 6.10 0.50 23.73
N PHE A 21 7.07 1.24 23.20
CA PHE A 21 6.86 2.52 22.54
C PHE A 21 7.68 2.58 21.25
N THR A 22 7.17 3.35 20.29
CA THR A 22 7.90 3.73 19.08
C THR A 22 8.10 5.25 19.06
N ILE A 23 9.09 5.69 18.28
CA ILE A 23 9.35 7.11 18.02
C ILE A 23 8.96 7.37 16.57
N ILE A 24 8.03 8.30 16.36
CA ILE A 24 7.65 8.75 15.02
C ILE A 24 8.18 10.17 14.82
N LYS A 25 9.06 10.35 13.84
CA LYS A 25 9.56 11.68 13.48
C LYS A 25 8.49 12.45 12.72
N ASN A 26 8.25 13.68 13.15
CA ASN A 26 7.34 14.60 12.49
C ASN A 26 8.06 15.39 11.37
N PRO A 27 7.32 15.93 10.38
CA PRO A 27 7.86 16.91 9.45
C PRO A 27 8.39 18.15 10.18
N ASP A 28 9.39 18.82 9.60
CA ASP A 28 10.11 19.94 10.25
C ASP A 28 9.21 21.13 10.65
N TYR A 29 8.02 21.26 10.04
CA TYR A 29 7.05 22.31 10.36
C TYR A 29 6.08 21.94 11.49
N VAL A 30 6.19 20.74 12.07
CA VAL A 30 5.32 20.24 13.15
C VAL A 30 6.13 20.18 14.45
N PHE A 31 5.59 20.78 15.52
CA PHE A 31 6.13 20.66 16.87
C PHE A 31 5.30 19.65 17.69
N PRO A 32 5.93 18.72 18.43
CA PRO A 32 7.37 18.50 18.60
C PRO A 32 8.02 17.75 17.42
N GLU A 33 9.36 17.70 17.38
CA GLU A 33 10.14 16.99 16.35
C GLU A 33 9.77 15.50 16.21
N TYR A 34 9.35 14.87 17.30
CA TYR A 34 8.92 13.47 17.29
C TYR A 34 7.79 13.21 18.30
N GLU A 35 6.98 12.19 18.01
CA GLU A 35 5.98 11.63 18.90
C GLU A 35 6.50 10.34 19.54
N VAL A 36 6.33 10.20 20.86
CA VAL A 36 6.51 8.92 21.57
C VAL A 36 5.15 8.24 21.64
N VAL A 37 4.99 7.14 20.93
CA VAL A 37 3.69 6.49 20.71
C VAL A 37 3.69 5.11 21.36
N PRO A 38 2.75 4.80 22.26
CA PRO A 38 2.59 3.45 22.78
C PRO A 38 2.14 2.50 21.67
N ILE A 39 2.66 1.28 21.67
CA ILE A 39 2.22 0.22 20.77
C ILE A 39 1.64 -0.95 21.57
N ALA A 40 0.67 -1.66 21.00
CA ALA A 40 0.03 -2.82 21.65
C ALA A 40 1.06 -3.89 22.03
N GLU A 41 0.79 -4.78 22.98
CA GLU A 41 1.66 -5.93 23.24
C GLU A 41 1.57 -6.97 22.12
N LYS A 42 2.66 -7.68 21.81
CA LYS A 42 2.68 -8.72 20.76
C LYS A 42 1.82 -9.90 21.17
N LEU A 43 0.80 -10.19 20.37
CA LEU A 43 0.01 -11.41 20.50
C LEU A 43 0.60 -12.49 19.60
N THR A 44 0.87 -13.67 20.18
CA THR A 44 1.33 -14.84 19.43
C THR A 44 0.19 -15.71 18.90
N HIS A 45 -0.96 -15.67 19.59
CA HIS A 45 -2.16 -16.44 19.29
C HIS A 45 -3.40 -15.72 19.82
N VAL A 46 -4.57 -16.07 19.27
CA VAL A 46 -5.87 -15.55 19.68
C VAL A 46 -6.89 -16.68 19.83
N GLU A 47 -7.89 -16.47 20.69
CA GLU A 47 -9.01 -17.42 20.85
C GLU A 47 -10.06 -17.25 19.73
N ASN A 48 -10.18 -16.02 19.23
CA ASN A 48 -11.12 -15.65 18.18
C ASN A 48 -10.61 -14.47 17.34
N ILE A 49 -11.05 -14.42 16.09
CA ILE A 49 -10.89 -13.27 15.20
C ILE A 49 -12.27 -12.76 14.84
N THR A 50 -12.47 -11.45 14.92
CA THR A 50 -13.73 -10.78 14.53
C THR A 50 -13.55 -9.79 13.40
N ALA A 51 -12.34 -9.28 13.23
CA ALA A 51 -12.02 -8.40 12.12
C ALA A 51 -10.61 -8.65 11.57
N LEU A 52 -10.46 -8.31 10.31
CA LEU A 52 -9.22 -8.29 9.57
C LEU A 52 -8.99 -6.86 9.08
N VAL A 53 -7.79 -6.34 9.28
CA VAL A 53 -7.32 -5.10 8.64
C VAL A 53 -6.07 -5.43 7.82
N MET A 54 -5.94 -4.91 6.62
CA MET A 54 -4.80 -5.20 5.75
C MET A 54 -4.35 -3.98 4.97
N ASP A 55 -3.04 -3.86 4.70
CA ASP A 55 -2.56 -2.92 3.70
C ASP A 55 -3.02 -3.34 2.29
N MET A 56 -3.04 -2.37 1.37
CA MET A 56 -3.31 -2.61 -0.04
C MET A 56 -2.05 -3.03 -0.79
N ASP A 57 -1.12 -2.09 -0.96
CA ASP A 57 0.14 -2.26 -1.69
C ASP A 57 1.02 -3.26 -0.93
N GLY A 58 1.75 -4.15 -1.62
CA GLY A 58 2.65 -5.15 -1.03
C GLY A 58 2.00 -6.29 -0.21
N THR A 59 0.77 -6.08 0.26
CA THR A 59 0.02 -7.03 1.10
C THR A 59 -1.16 -7.64 0.36
N THR A 60 -2.07 -6.82 -0.18
CA THR A 60 -3.26 -7.26 -0.92
C THR A 60 -3.00 -7.36 -2.42
N THR A 61 -2.19 -6.46 -2.97
CA THR A 61 -1.92 -6.38 -4.40
C THR A 61 -0.52 -5.85 -4.72
N THR A 62 -0.03 -6.18 -5.92
CA THR A 62 1.17 -5.61 -6.50
C THR A 62 0.87 -4.25 -7.17
N THR A 63 1.58 -3.20 -6.78
CA THR A 63 1.55 -1.88 -7.46
C THR A 63 2.95 -1.29 -7.64
N GLU A 64 3.96 -1.95 -7.09
CA GLU A 64 5.31 -1.42 -6.93
C GLU A 64 6.02 -1.23 -8.27
N GLU A 65 5.77 -2.12 -9.23
CA GLU A 65 6.32 -1.99 -10.58
C GLU A 65 5.86 -0.68 -11.24
N LEU A 66 4.61 -0.26 -10.99
CA LEU A 66 4.07 1.01 -11.51
C LEU A 66 4.68 2.22 -10.79
N CYS A 67 4.86 2.10 -9.48
CA CYS A 67 5.50 3.13 -8.66
C CYS A 67 6.97 3.31 -9.08
N LEU A 68 7.74 2.22 -9.15
CA LEU A 68 9.14 2.21 -9.58
C LEU A 68 9.31 2.74 -11.00
N HIS A 69 8.46 2.30 -11.93
CA HIS A 69 8.44 2.85 -13.29
C HIS A 69 8.24 4.36 -13.29
N SER A 70 7.28 4.86 -12.51
CA SER A 70 6.94 6.29 -12.47
C SER A 70 8.04 7.13 -11.80
N LEU A 71 8.73 6.58 -10.80
CA LEU A 71 9.90 7.20 -10.17
C LEU A 71 11.11 7.24 -11.10
N GLU A 72 11.40 6.16 -11.80
CA GLU A 72 12.46 6.13 -12.80
C GLU A 72 12.15 7.11 -13.94
N TYR A 73 10.91 7.09 -14.44
CA TYR A 73 10.44 8.02 -15.46
C TYR A 73 10.65 9.48 -15.03
N MET A 74 10.34 9.82 -13.77
CA MET A 74 10.60 11.15 -13.22
C MET A 74 12.08 11.53 -13.34
N ILE A 75 13.01 10.67 -12.92
CA ILE A 75 14.46 10.97 -13.02
C ILE A 75 14.90 11.09 -14.48
N ARG A 76 14.44 10.21 -15.38
CA ARG A 76 14.74 10.31 -16.82
C ARG A 76 14.26 11.64 -17.41
N ARG A 77 13.03 12.05 -17.09
CA ARG A 77 12.44 13.32 -17.53
C ARG A 77 13.14 14.55 -16.97
N MET A 78 13.67 14.49 -15.74
CA MET A 78 14.38 15.62 -15.13
C MET A 78 15.86 15.69 -15.53
N SER A 79 16.45 14.59 -16.00
CA SER A 79 17.86 14.52 -16.41
C SER A 79 18.07 14.60 -17.92
N GLY A 80 17.09 14.18 -18.73
CA GLY A 80 17.24 13.97 -20.17
C GLY A 80 17.90 12.65 -20.54
N LEU A 81 18.16 11.75 -19.58
CA LEU A 81 18.80 10.46 -19.78
C LEU A 81 17.74 9.39 -20.11
N TYR A 82 17.26 9.40 -21.35
CA TYR A 82 16.08 8.64 -21.77
C TYR A 82 16.34 7.15 -22.00
N SER A 83 17.56 6.77 -22.38
CA SER A 83 17.88 5.38 -22.72
C SER A 83 18.66 4.67 -21.61
N ASN A 84 18.69 3.33 -21.67
CA ASN A 84 19.55 2.51 -20.80
C ASN A 84 21.04 2.72 -21.06
N GLU A 85 21.41 3.24 -22.23
CA GLU A 85 22.79 3.60 -22.58
C GLU A 85 23.21 4.89 -21.85
N ASP A 86 22.27 5.84 -21.68
CA ASP A 86 22.49 7.10 -20.95
C ASP A 86 22.49 6.89 -19.44
N TRP A 87 21.52 6.10 -18.95
CA TRP A 87 21.39 5.72 -17.55
C TRP A 87 20.67 4.39 -17.41
N ILE A 88 21.31 3.45 -16.72
CA ILE A 88 20.84 2.07 -16.55
C ILE A 88 19.52 1.94 -15.77
N GLY A 89 19.06 3.01 -15.11
CA GLY A 89 17.88 3.01 -14.25
C GLY A 89 18.21 2.91 -12.76
N LEU A 90 17.18 2.71 -11.95
CA LEU A 90 17.30 2.60 -10.49
C LEU A 90 18.07 1.32 -10.09
N ASP A 91 18.97 1.43 -9.12
CA ASP A 91 19.74 0.32 -8.56
C ASP A 91 18.87 -0.46 -7.57
N HIS A 92 18.63 -1.75 -7.86
CA HIS A 92 17.78 -2.62 -7.05
C HIS A 92 18.26 -2.73 -5.59
N GLU A 93 19.57 -2.82 -5.35
CA GLU A 93 20.11 -3.04 -4.01
C GLU A 93 20.21 -1.75 -3.19
N LYS A 94 20.43 -0.61 -3.87
CA LYS A 94 20.64 0.68 -3.19
C LYS A 94 19.38 1.52 -3.12
N ASP A 95 18.61 1.61 -4.20
CA ASP A 95 17.52 2.56 -4.30
C ASP A 95 16.20 1.98 -3.81
N PHE A 96 15.89 0.72 -4.14
CA PHE A 96 14.58 0.13 -3.82
C PHE A 96 14.25 0.16 -2.32
N PRO A 97 15.19 -0.11 -1.39
CA PRO A 97 14.94 0.02 0.05
C PRO A 97 14.52 1.43 0.49
N ASN A 98 14.87 2.46 -0.30
CA ASN A 98 14.58 3.86 0.00
C ASN A 98 13.35 4.39 -0.77
N VAL A 99 12.89 3.67 -1.79
CA VAL A 99 11.78 4.10 -2.67
C VAL A 99 10.55 3.19 -2.61
N ILE A 100 10.47 2.32 -1.60
CA ILE A 100 9.35 1.39 -1.38
C ILE A 100 8.93 1.41 0.10
N GLY A 101 7.63 1.22 0.36
CA GLY A 101 7.01 1.19 1.71
C GLY A 101 7.18 2.45 2.58
N ASN A 102 7.52 3.57 1.94
CA ASN A 102 7.57 4.92 2.49
C ASN A 102 6.63 5.85 1.69
N SER A 103 6.48 7.10 2.09
CA SER A 103 5.68 8.07 1.31
C SER A 103 6.38 8.49 0.01
N THR A 104 5.58 8.81 -1.01
CA THR A 104 6.07 9.33 -2.30
C THR A 104 7.04 10.49 -2.13
N THR A 105 6.75 11.41 -1.20
CA THR A 105 7.63 12.55 -0.89
C THR A 105 9.03 12.09 -0.47
N LYS A 106 9.15 11.08 0.40
CA LYS A 106 10.44 10.53 0.81
C LYS A 106 11.18 9.86 -0.34
N HIS A 107 10.44 9.15 -1.21
CA HIS A 107 11.02 8.51 -2.39
C HIS A 107 11.64 9.55 -3.32
N VAL A 108 10.89 10.61 -3.64
CA VAL A 108 11.36 11.70 -4.49
C VAL A 108 12.52 12.45 -3.84
N GLU A 109 12.45 12.74 -2.53
CA GLU A 109 13.55 13.37 -1.79
C GLU A 109 14.84 12.56 -1.86
N TYR A 110 14.76 11.24 -1.67
CA TYR A 110 15.90 10.34 -1.82
C TYR A 110 16.46 10.41 -3.23
N LEU A 111 15.63 10.19 -4.26
CA LEU A 111 16.09 10.13 -5.65
C LEU A 111 16.68 11.46 -6.14
N ILE A 112 16.07 12.59 -5.79
CA ILE A 112 16.62 13.92 -6.10
C ILE A 112 17.97 14.13 -5.42
N THR A 113 18.14 13.63 -4.19
CA THR A 113 19.43 13.71 -3.48
C THR A 113 20.48 12.84 -4.17
N THR A 114 20.12 11.58 -4.46
CA THR A 114 21.02 10.57 -5.02
C THR A 114 21.47 10.92 -6.44
N TYR A 115 20.55 11.43 -7.27
CA TYR A 115 20.79 11.72 -8.69
C TYR A 115 20.91 13.21 -9.00
N ASN A 116 21.18 14.06 -8.00
CA ASN A 116 21.27 15.51 -8.18
C ASN A 116 22.22 15.92 -9.32
N SER A 117 23.34 15.19 -9.50
CA SER A 117 24.33 15.48 -10.55
C SER A 117 23.84 15.21 -11.97
N PHE A 118 22.73 14.49 -12.15
CA PHE A 118 22.15 14.20 -13.47
C PHE A 118 21.12 15.23 -13.90
N LEU A 119 20.61 16.03 -12.97
CA LEU A 119 19.47 16.90 -13.21
C LEU A 119 19.84 18.05 -14.16
N ASN A 120 18.97 18.31 -15.13
CA ASN A 120 19.15 19.35 -16.13
C ASN A 120 18.02 20.39 -16.01
N PRO A 121 18.33 21.68 -15.74
CA PRO A 121 17.31 22.73 -15.58
C PRO A 121 16.30 22.82 -16.73
N LYS A 122 16.72 22.63 -17.99
CA LYS A 122 15.84 22.71 -19.16
C LYS A 122 14.90 21.52 -19.26
N GLU A 123 15.39 20.33 -18.95
CA GLU A 123 14.60 19.10 -18.91
C GLU A 123 13.59 19.14 -17.75
N ILE A 124 14.01 19.63 -16.58
CA ILE A 124 13.11 19.87 -15.43
C ILE A 124 11.99 20.82 -15.81
N PHE A 125 12.33 21.97 -16.41
CA PHE A 125 11.34 22.96 -16.85
C PHE A 125 10.33 22.34 -17.81
N THR A 126 10.82 21.70 -18.87
CA THR A 126 9.95 21.12 -19.91
C THR A 126 9.04 20.04 -19.32
N SER A 127 9.60 19.16 -18.50
CA SER A 127 8.86 18.07 -17.88
C SER A 127 7.85 18.54 -16.83
N PHE A 128 8.16 19.60 -16.08
CA PHE A 128 7.20 20.24 -15.17
C PHE A 128 6.02 20.86 -15.91
N ILE A 129 6.28 21.60 -17.00
CA ILE A 129 5.21 22.22 -17.79
C ILE A 129 4.33 21.15 -18.44
N ASP A 130 4.93 20.10 -19.01
CA ASP A 130 4.19 18.97 -19.60
C ASP A 130 3.35 18.25 -18.55
N SER A 131 3.92 17.97 -17.37
CA SER A 131 3.21 17.27 -16.31
C SER A 131 2.04 18.10 -15.80
N ALA A 132 2.24 19.41 -15.64
CA ALA A 132 1.21 20.34 -15.23
C ALA A 132 0.08 20.43 -16.26
N ARG A 133 0.41 20.57 -17.55
CA ARG A 133 -0.60 20.62 -18.63
C ARG A 133 -1.45 19.36 -18.66
N TRP A 134 -0.82 18.19 -18.61
CA TRP A 134 -1.54 16.94 -18.60
C TRP A 134 -2.46 16.85 -17.38
N THR A 135 -1.97 17.21 -16.20
CA THR A 135 -2.72 17.13 -14.95
C THR A 135 -3.95 18.04 -14.99
N LEU A 136 -3.80 19.29 -15.46
CA LEU A 136 -4.91 20.23 -15.55
C LEU A 136 -5.96 19.86 -16.60
N LYS A 137 -5.55 19.17 -17.68
CA LYS A 137 -6.45 18.82 -18.80
C LYS A 137 -7.12 17.47 -18.64
N PHE A 138 -6.39 16.49 -18.12
CA PHE A 138 -6.80 15.08 -18.10
C PHE A 138 -6.80 14.47 -16.70
N GLY A 139 -6.12 15.09 -15.72
CA GLY A 139 -6.10 14.62 -14.34
C GLY A 139 -7.50 14.52 -13.74
N LYS A 140 -7.71 13.50 -12.90
CA LYS A 140 -8.99 13.24 -12.24
C LYS A 140 -8.96 13.52 -10.74
N ASP A 141 -7.78 13.57 -10.14
CA ASP A 141 -7.63 14.01 -8.76
C ASP A 141 -7.65 15.54 -8.67
N GLN A 142 -8.66 16.06 -7.99
CA GLN A 142 -8.83 17.48 -7.75
C GLN A 142 -7.73 18.05 -6.84
N LYS A 143 -7.32 17.32 -5.79
CA LYS A 143 -6.30 17.79 -4.85
C LYS A 143 -4.97 17.95 -5.57
N ARG A 144 -4.59 16.93 -6.36
CA ARG A 144 -3.41 16.99 -7.23
C ARG A 144 -3.47 18.15 -8.23
N SER A 145 -4.64 18.40 -8.82
CA SER A 145 -4.85 19.55 -9.71
C SER A 145 -4.67 20.89 -8.99
N GLU A 146 -5.11 21.02 -7.74
CA GLU A 146 -4.95 22.22 -6.92
C GLU A 146 -3.47 22.45 -6.53
N GLU A 147 -2.76 21.39 -6.17
CA GLU A 147 -1.32 21.42 -5.87
C GLU A 147 -0.51 21.88 -7.09
N VAL A 148 -0.78 21.32 -8.28
CA VAL A 148 -0.16 21.76 -9.54
C VAL A 148 -0.45 23.23 -9.83
N LYS A 149 -1.69 23.71 -9.61
CA LYS A 149 -2.03 25.13 -9.78
C LYS A 149 -1.25 26.04 -8.84
N LEU A 150 -1.02 25.60 -7.59
CA LEU A 150 -0.22 26.34 -6.62
C LEU A 150 1.24 26.40 -7.06
N ASN A 151 1.81 25.26 -7.46
CA ASN A 151 3.18 25.17 -7.95
C ASN A 151 3.39 26.04 -9.19
N LEU A 152 2.47 26.00 -10.17
CA LEU A 152 2.52 26.88 -11.35
C LEU A 152 2.56 28.35 -10.96
N LYS A 153 1.73 28.78 -9.99
CA LYS A 153 1.75 30.17 -9.51
C LYS A 153 3.05 30.51 -8.80
N GLN A 154 3.56 29.61 -7.96
CA GLN A 154 4.81 29.79 -7.24
C GLN A 154 6.00 29.97 -8.19
N PHE A 155 6.04 29.19 -9.27
CA PHE A 155 7.09 29.27 -10.30
C PHE A 155 6.77 30.30 -11.40
N GLY A 156 5.82 31.22 -11.20
CA GLY A 156 5.58 32.33 -12.14
C GLY A 156 4.84 31.96 -13.44
N PHE A 157 4.25 30.76 -13.53
CA PHE A 157 3.46 30.30 -14.68
C PHE A 157 1.96 30.21 -14.37
N GLY A 158 1.47 31.07 -13.47
CA GLY A 158 0.06 31.08 -13.07
C GLY A 158 -0.93 31.28 -14.22
N GLU A 159 -0.49 31.81 -15.36
CA GLU A 159 -1.31 31.97 -16.57
C GLU A 159 -1.72 30.62 -17.19
N LEU A 160 -0.91 29.58 -17.04
CA LEU A 160 -1.25 28.22 -17.51
C LEU A 160 -2.48 27.64 -16.79
N VAL A 161 -2.80 28.14 -15.59
CA VAL A 161 -4.01 27.72 -14.86
C VAL A 161 -5.29 28.08 -15.63
N ASN A 162 -5.27 29.19 -16.37
CA ASN A 162 -6.42 29.67 -17.13
C ASN A 162 -6.35 29.31 -18.62
N ASN A 163 -5.14 29.13 -19.15
CA ASN A 163 -4.93 28.73 -20.54
C ASN A 163 -3.80 27.69 -20.64
N VAL A 164 -4.15 26.42 -20.54
CA VAL A 164 -3.22 25.28 -20.53
C VAL A 164 -2.40 25.17 -21.81
N GLU A 165 -2.94 25.64 -22.94
CA GLU A 165 -2.29 25.58 -24.25
C GLU A 165 -1.34 26.77 -24.51
N LYS A 166 -1.22 27.71 -23.56
CA LYS A 166 -0.32 28.86 -23.71
C LYS A 166 1.13 28.37 -23.85
N GLU A 167 1.83 28.83 -24.87
CA GLU A 167 3.28 28.60 -25.02
C GLU A 167 4.05 29.34 -23.93
N ILE A 168 5.05 28.66 -23.35
CA ILE A 168 5.88 29.20 -22.27
C ILE A 168 7.34 28.96 -22.67
N GLU A 169 8.14 30.01 -22.59
CA GLU A 169 9.58 29.94 -22.82
C GLU A 169 10.31 29.53 -21.54
N PHE A 170 11.51 28.97 -21.71
CA PHE A 170 12.36 28.58 -20.60
C PHE A 170 12.61 29.75 -19.65
N ASN A 171 12.50 29.49 -18.35
CA ASN A 171 12.74 30.49 -17.30
C ASN A 171 14.01 30.15 -16.54
N ASN A 172 14.99 31.07 -16.56
CA ASN A 172 16.29 30.90 -15.92
C ASN A 172 16.21 30.66 -14.40
N GLN A 173 15.08 30.95 -13.73
CA GLN A 173 14.89 30.56 -12.32
C GLN A 173 15.08 29.04 -12.09
N PHE A 174 14.92 28.22 -13.14
CA PHE A 174 15.11 26.77 -13.05
C PHE A 174 16.60 26.38 -12.88
N GLU A 175 17.53 27.31 -13.10
CA GLU A 175 18.96 27.10 -12.85
C GLU A 175 19.33 27.22 -11.36
N GLU A 176 18.47 27.84 -10.54
CA GLU A 176 18.73 28.14 -9.12
C GLU A 176 17.67 27.52 -8.18
N LEU A 177 17.03 26.42 -8.58
CA LEU A 177 16.00 25.77 -7.76
C LEU A 177 16.57 25.21 -6.45
N SER A 178 15.83 25.39 -5.36
CA SER A 178 16.15 24.72 -4.11
C SER A 178 15.84 23.23 -4.19
N LYS A 179 16.42 22.44 -3.28
CA LYS A 179 16.06 21.01 -3.14
C LYS A 179 14.56 20.82 -2.95
N THR A 180 13.92 21.68 -2.14
CA THR A 180 12.48 21.62 -1.89
C THR A 180 11.67 21.87 -3.16
N ASP A 181 12.13 22.77 -4.04
CA ASP A 181 11.46 23.02 -5.33
C ASP A 181 11.61 21.82 -6.28
N LEU A 182 12.80 21.22 -6.35
CA LEU A 182 13.05 20.01 -7.14
C LEU A 182 12.17 18.84 -6.69
N VAL A 183 11.99 18.67 -5.38
CA VAL A 183 11.10 17.64 -4.82
C VAL A 183 9.66 17.88 -5.20
N ARG A 184 9.16 19.13 -5.09
CA ARG A 184 7.79 19.47 -5.51
C ARG A 184 7.59 19.16 -7.00
N ILE A 185 8.50 19.60 -7.86
CA ILE A 185 8.42 19.33 -9.30
C ILE A 185 8.50 17.82 -9.60
N GLY A 186 9.38 17.09 -8.92
CA GLY A 186 9.50 15.65 -9.06
C GLY A 186 8.19 14.93 -8.73
N ILE A 187 7.53 15.32 -7.64
CA ILE A 187 6.20 14.81 -7.26
C ILE A 187 5.17 15.07 -8.37
N ASP A 188 5.17 16.27 -8.99
CA ASP A 188 4.28 16.61 -10.10
C ASP A 188 4.49 15.69 -11.32
N ILE A 189 5.74 15.40 -11.67
CA ILE A 189 6.09 14.53 -12.80
C ILE A 189 5.76 13.06 -12.50
N TYR A 190 6.09 12.60 -11.30
CA TYR A 190 5.77 11.25 -10.82
C TYR A 190 4.26 10.97 -10.91
N TYR A 191 3.44 11.82 -10.28
CA TYR A 191 1.99 11.59 -10.23
C TYR A 191 1.35 11.73 -11.60
N GLN A 192 1.86 12.62 -12.45
CA GLN A 192 1.38 12.67 -13.83
C GLN A 192 1.56 11.31 -14.52
N ARG A 193 2.74 10.70 -14.41
CA ARG A 193 3.00 9.42 -15.07
C ARG A 193 2.17 8.29 -14.45
N TYR A 194 2.12 8.24 -13.13
CA TYR A 194 1.38 7.23 -12.40
C TYR A 194 -0.12 7.28 -12.74
N HIS A 195 -0.73 8.46 -12.66
CA HIS A 195 -2.15 8.65 -12.99
C HIS A 195 -2.44 8.43 -14.48
N PHE A 196 -1.51 8.78 -15.37
CA PHE A 196 -1.64 8.45 -16.79
C PHE A 196 -1.75 6.94 -17.02
N ILE A 197 -0.91 6.15 -16.35
CA ILE A 197 -0.95 4.68 -16.46
C ILE A 197 -2.25 4.13 -15.85
N LEU A 198 -2.63 4.57 -14.64
CA LEU A 198 -3.86 4.12 -13.99
C LEU A 198 -5.11 4.41 -14.83
N GLN A 199 -5.18 5.57 -15.48
CA GLN A 199 -6.29 5.90 -16.39
C GLN A 199 -6.39 4.96 -17.60
N ARG A 200 -5.26 4.43 -18.08
CA ARG A 200 -5.25 3.47 -19.19
C ARG A 200 -5.67 2.08 -18.73
N ILE A 201 -5.19 1.65 -17.56
CA ILE A 201 -5.64 0.40 -16.92
C ILE A 201 -7.16 0.41 -16.74
N MET A 202 -7.70 1.51 -16.20
CA MET A 202 -9.15 1.69 -16.02
C MET A 202 -9.96 1.63 -17.35
N LYS A 203 -9.33 1.92 -18.49
CA LYS A 203 -9.93 1.79 -19.83
C LYS A 203 -9.81 0.38 -20.43
N GLY A 204 -9.27 -0.59 -19.67
CA GLY A 204 -9.04 -1.95 -20.12
C GLY A 204 -7.79 -2.12 -20.99
N GLU A 205 -6.83 -1.19 -20.91
CA GLU A 205 -5.59 -1.25 -21.70
C GLU A 205 -4.42 -1.94 -20.97
N SER A 206 -4.69 -2.69 -19.88
CA SER A 206 -3.66 -3.29 -19.00
C SER A 206 -2.56 -4.04 -19.76
N SER A 207 -2.92 -4.93 -20.71
CA SER A 207 -1.93 -5.68 -21.52
C SER A 207 -1.09 -4.78 -22.44
N LYS A 208 -1.68 -3.74 -23.04
CA LYS A 208 -0.95 -2.81 -23.91
C LYS A 208 0.03 -1.97 -23.11
N VAL A 209 -0.39 -1.49 -21.94
CA VAL A 209 0.49 -0.79 -21.01
C VAL A 209 1.65 -1.70 -20.61
N SER A 210 1.37 -2.96 -20.28
CA SER A 210 2.42 -3.89 -19.86
C SER A 210 3.45 -4.19 -20.96
N GLU A 211 2.99 -4.36 -22.20
CA GLU A 211 3.85 -4.48 -23.37
C GLU A 211 4.72 -3.23 -23.58
N GLU A 212 4.11 -2.03 -23.52
CA GLU A 212 4.84 -0.77 -23.70
C GLU A 212 5.87 -0.47 -22.60
N LEU A 213 5.58 -0.84 -21.35
CA LEU A 213 6.44 -0.51 -20.20
C LEU A 213 7.51 -1.58 -19.95
N PHE A 214 7.16 -2.85 -20.13
CA PHE A 214 7.99 -3.98 -19.69
C PHE A 214 8.31 -4.98 -20.81
N ASN A 215 7.89 -4.72 -22.05
CA ASN A 215 8.00 -5.66 -23.18
C ASN A 215 7.38 -7.03 -22.89
N ASP A 216 6.34 -7.07 -22.06
CA ASP A 216 5.63 -8.29 -21.69
C ASP A 216 4.11 -8.03 -21.60
N PRO A 217 3.31 -8.38 -22.62
CA PRO A 217 1.86 -8.19 -22.59
C PRO A 217 1.14 -9.07 -21.55
N HIS A 218 1.82 -10.08 -21.01
CA HIS A 218 1.28 -11.00 -20.01
C HIS A 218 1.69 -10.63 -18.58
N LYS A 219 2.59 -9.66 -18.40
CA LYS A 219 2.93 -9.16 -17.07
C LYS A 219 1.71 -8.44 -16.49
N HIS A 220 1.24 -8.92 -15.35
CA HIS A 220 0.16 -8.26 -14.62
C HIS A 220 0.72 -7.08 -13.82
N LEU A 221 0.24 -5.89 -14.14
CA LEU A 221 0.67 -4.64 -13.48
C LEU A 221 0.04 -4.46 -12.10
N ILE A 222 -1.19 -4.95 -11.97
CA ILE A 222 -1.98 -4.97 -10.74
C ILE A 222 -2.54 -6.38 -10.63
N HIS A 223 -2.14 -7.09 -9.58
CA HIS A 223 -2.54 -8.47 -9.34
C HIS A 223 -2.74 -8.70 -7.85
N PRO A 224 -3.72 -9.52 -7.42
CA PRO A 224 -3.79 -9.94 -6.02
C PRO A 224 -2.50 -10.64 -5.60
N MET A 225 -2.03 -10.37 -4.38
CA MET A 225 -0.93 -11.12 -3.79
C MET A 225 -1.33 -12.58 -3.54
N GLN A 226 -0.35 -13.47 -3.53
CA GLN A 226 -0.58 -14.91 -3.36
C GLN A 226 -1.43 -15.20 -2.11
N GLY A 227 -2.44 -16.06 -2.24
CA GLY A 227 -3.36 -16.44 -1.16
C GLY A 227 -4.45 -15.43 -0.81
N ILE A 228 -4.45 -14.20 -1.36
CA ILE A 228 -5.44 -13.16 -1.01
C ILE A 228 -6.87 -13.59 -1.37
N GLY A 229 -7.11 -14.10 -2.58
CA GLY A 229 -8.44 -14.58 -2.97
C GLY A 229 -9.00 -15.65 -2.03
N VAL A 230 -8.13 -16.58 -1.59
CA VAL A 230 -8.48 -17.63 -0.63
C VAL A 230 -8.79 -17.02 0.74
N LEU A 231 -7.94 -16.13 1.25
CA LEU A 231 -8.14 -15.47 2.54
C LEU A 231 -9.43 -14.67 2.58
N LEU A 232 -9.72 -13.88 1.54
CA LEU A 232 -10.93 -13.05 1.46
C LEU A 232 -12.19 -13.92 1.40
N ALA A 233 -12.22 -14.95 0.53
CA ALA A 233 -13.35 -15.86 0.43
C ALA A 233 -13.56 -16.67 1.73
N LEU A 234 -12.47 -17.09 2.38
CA LEU A 234 -12.49 -17.77 3.67
C LEU A 234 -13.07 -16.85 4.75
N SER A 235 -12.54 -15.63 4.87
CA SER A 235 -12.90 -14.66 5.91
C SER A 235 -14.36 -14.21 5.84
N LYS A 236 -14.92 -14.08 4.63
CA LYS A 236 -16.36 -13.80 4.43
C LYS A 236 -17.26 -15.04 4.52
N GLY A 237 -16.71 -16.20 4.89
CA GLY A 237 -17.49 -17.40 5.11
C GLY A 237 -18.07 -18.03 3.84
N LEU A 238 -17.45 -17.77 2.68
CA LEU A 238 -17.96 -18.23 1.38
C LEU A 238 -17.56 -19.69 1.08
N LEU A 239 -16.52 -20.19 1.76
CA LEU A 239 -15.91 -21.49 1.45
C LEU A 239 -16.50 -22.67 2.25
N GLY A 240 -16.95 -22.48 3.50
CA GLY A 240 -17.42 -23.58 4.36
C GLY A 240 -16.46 -24.79 4.37
N ASP A 241 -16.99 -26.00 4.27
CA ASP A 241 -16.19 -27.24 4.25
C ASP A 241 -15.21 -27.33 3.08
N GLU A 242 -15.51 -26.71 1.94
CA GLU A 242 -14.67 -26.79 0.74
C GLU A 242 -13.41 -25.93 0.82
N ALA A 243 -13.20 -25.20 1.92
CA ALA A 243 -11.92 -24.56 2.21
C ALA A 243 -10.75 -25.58 2.20
N GLU A 244 -11.01 -26.85 2.55
CA GLU A 244 -10.00 -27.92 2.54
C GLU A 244 -9.50 -28.29 1.13
N ASN A 245 -10.27 -27.96 0.09
CA ASN A 245 -9.92 -28.24 -1.30
C ASN A 245 -8.88 -27.25 -1.84
N LEU A 246 -8.74 -26.08 -1.21
CA LEU A 246 -7.85 -25.02 -1.66
C LEU A 246 -6.41 -25.17 -1.15
N ILE A 247 -6.09 -26.25 -0.42
CA ILE A 247 -4.75 -26.44 0.12
C ILE A 247 -3.69 -26.54 -0.97
N ASP A 248 -4.00 -27.15 -2.11
CA ASP A 248 -3.04 -27.31 -3.21
C ASP A 248 -2.78 -25.96 -3.89
N ASN A 249 -3.80 -25.09 -3.99
CA ASN A 249 -3.63 -23.69 -4.40
C ASN A 249 -2.73 -22.93 -3.41
N LEU A 250 -2.99 -23.05 -2.11
CA LEU A 250 -2.18 -22.40 -1.07
C LEU A 250 -0.73 -22.89 -1.07
N VAL A 251 -0.49 -24.17 -1.33
CA VAL A 251 0.89 -24.72 -1.42
C VAL A 251 1.61 -24.17 -2.65
N ALA A 252 0.94 -24.07 -3.80
CA ALA A 252 1.50 -23.46 -5.00
C ALA A 252 1.85 -21.98 -4.76
N ASP A 253 0.91 -21.24 -4.17
CA ASP A 253 1.08 -19.84 -3.78
C ASP A 253 2.23 -19.63 -2.79
N HIS A 254 2.33 -20.52 -1.77
CA HIS A 254 3.45 -20.52 -0.83
C HIS A 254 4.79 -20.72 -1.55
N LYS A 255 4.85 -21.65 -2.51
CA LYS A 255 6.07 -21.91 -3.27
C LYS A 255 6.48 -20.70 -4.11
N ILE A 256 5.54 -20.05 -4.77
CA ILE A 256 5.79 -18.82 -5.55
C ILE A 256 6.31 -17.73 -4.62
N LYS A 257 5.64 -17.51 -3.49
CA LYS A 257 5.96 -16.42 -2.55
C LYS A 257 7.28 -16.62 -1.80
N SER A 258 7.53 -17.83 -1.30
CA SER A 258 8.70 -18.14 -0.46
C SER A 258 9.92 -18.64 -1.24
N GLY A 259 9.73 -19.01 -2.52
CA GLY A 259 10.73 -19.72 -3.32
C GLY A 259 11.02 -21.16 -2.85
N LYS A 260 10.23 -21.71 -1.91
CA LYS A 260 10.48 -23.01 -1.26
C LYS A 260 9.27 -23.92 -1.31
N GLU A 261 9.51 -25.21 -1.50
CA GLU A 261 8.48 -26.24 -1.35
C GLU A 261 7.95 -26.29 0.08
N PHE A 262 6.64 -26.44 0.21
CA PHE A 262 6.00 -26.58 1.52
C PHE A 262 6.22 -27.99 2.08
N SER A 263 6.79 -28.09 3.28
CA SER A 263 7.17 -29.38 3.90
C SER A 263 6.21 -29.87 4.99
N GLY A 264 5.08 -29.18 5.24
CA GLY A 264 4.13 -29.54 6.29
C GLY A 264 3.22 -30.71 5.92
N ASN A 265 2.74 -31.45 6.93
CA ASN A 265 1.77 -32.52 6.71
C ASN A 265 0.40 -31.94 6.32
N LEU A 266 -0.05 -32.23 5.10
CA LEU A 266 -1.27 -31.66 4.52
C LEU A 266 -2.57 -32.16 5.17
N SER A 267 -2.60 -33.38 5.71
CA SER A 267 -3.83 -33.98 6.28
C SER A 267 -4.41 -33.18 7.47
N PRO A 268 -3.64 -32.86 8.53
CA PRO A 268 -4.14 -32.01 9.62
C PRO A 268 -4.44 -30.58 9.16
N ILE A 269 -3.71 -30.06 8.16
CA ILE A 269 -3.95 -28.72 7.61
C ILE A 269 -5.30 -28.66 6.88
N ARG A 270 -5.64 -29.67 6.07
CA ARG A 270 -6.96 -29.78 5.43
C ARG A 270 -8.08 -29.72 6.48
N THR A 271 -7.92 -30.47 7.57
CA THR A 271 -8.89 -30.49 8.68
C THR A 271 -9.04 -29.11 9.33
N ARG A 272 -7.93 -28.40 9.59
CA ARG A 272 -7.95 -27.03 10.15
C ARG A 272 -8.60 -26.02 9.20
N LEU A 273 -8.27 -26.06 7.90
CA LEU A 273 -8.90 -25.19 6.89
C LEU A 273 -10.41 -25.41 6.80
N LYS A 274 -10.86 -26.68 6.83
CA LYS A 274 -12.29 -27.01 6.90
C LYS A 274 -12.97 -26.39 8.13
N GLN A 275 -12.32 -26.47 9.29
CA GLN A 275 -12.83 -25.90 10.55
C GLN A 275 -12.90 -24.37 10.48
N LEU A 276 -11.87 -23.69 9.95
CA LEU A 276 -11.89 -22.26 9.69
C LEU A 276 -13.05 -21.88 8.75
N GLY A 277 -13.23 -22.63 7.66
CA GLY A 277 -14.31 -22.41 6.71
C GLY A 277 -15.69 -22.49 7.35
N ARG A 278 -15.94 -23.50 8.20
CA ARG A 278 -17.19 -23.60 8.99
C ARG A 278 -17.36 -22.46 9.98
N ARG A 279 -16.26 -22.09 10.66
CA ARG A 279 -16.25 -21.02 11.66
C ARG A 279 -16.68 -19.70 11.04
N PHE A 280 -16.06 -19.30 9.92
CA PHE A 280 -16.38 -18.04 9.26
C PHE A 280 -17.67 -18.10 8.43
N GLN A 281 -18.11 -19.27 7.98
CA GLN A 281 -19.45 -19.42 7.42
C GLN A 281 -20.54 -19.08 8.46
N SER A 282 -20.30 -19.40 9.74
CA SER A 282 -21.22 -19.08 10.83
C SER A 282 -21.07 -17.64 11.33
N ASN A 283 -19.83 -17.15 11.40
CA ASN A 283 -19.49 -15.80 11.84
C ASN A 283 -18.47 -15.17 10.89
N PRO A 284 -18.91 -14.58 9.77
CA PRO A 284 -18.01 -13.90 8.83
C PRO A 284 -17.23 -12.77 9.51
N LEU A 285 -15.97 -12.60 9.11
CA LEU A 285 -15.14 -11.51 9.58
C LEU A 285 -15.56 -10.19 8.93
N LYS A 286 -15.39 -9.10 9.69
CA LYS A 286 -15.34 -7.76 9.10
C LYS A 286 -13.96 -7.51 8.50
N ILE A 287 -13.90 -6.88 7.34
CA ILE A 287 -12.64 -6.70 6.59
C ILE A 287 -12.48 -5.23 6.22
N ALA A 288 -11.33 -4.66 6.57
CA ALA A 288 -10.88 -3.37 6.09
C ALA A 288 -9.62 -3.51 5.24
N VAL A 289 -9.55 -2.72 4.16
CA VAL A 289 -8.28 -2.41 3.49
C VAL A 289 -7.87 -0.98 3.84
N VAL A 290 -6.58 -0.77 4.11
CA VAL A 290 -6.03 0.48 4.67
C VAL A 290 -4.75 0.86 3.95
N THR A 291 -4.77 1.90 3.12
CA THR A 291 -3.61 2.32 2.30
C THR A 291 -3.24 3.79 2.51
N SER A 292 -1.96 4.11 2.28
CA SER A 292 -1.48 5.51 2.16
C SER A 292 -1.65 6.08 0.75
N SER A 293 -2.20 5.31 -0.19
CA SER A 293 -2.66 5.79 -1.49
C SER A 293 -3.94 6.61 -1.33
N ILE A 294 -4.17 7.59 -2.20
CA ILE A 294 -5.41 8.39 -2.18
C ILE A 294 -6.58 7.55 -2.73
N HIS A 295 -7.82 7.98 -2.43
CA HIS A 295 -9.01 7.26 -2.87
C HIS A 295 -9.05 7.01 -4.38
N TYR A 296 -8.68 7.99 -5.20
CA TYR A 296 -8.64 7.85 -6.66
C TYR A 296 -7.76 6.68 -7.14
N GLU A 297 -6.60 6.50 -6.51
CA GLU A 297 -5.64 5.45 -6.87
C GLU A 297 -6.14 4.09 -6.37
N ALA A 298 -6.55 4.04 -5.10
CA ALA A 298 -7.06 2.83 -4.47
C ALA A 298 -8.31 2.29 -5.19
N ASP A 299 -9.20 3.15 -5.66
CA ASP A 299 -10.40 2.77 -6.40
C ASP A 299 -10.07 2.02 -7.69
N ILE A 300 -9.11 2.53 -8.48
CA ILE A 300 -8.67 1.90 -9.72
C ILE A 300 -7.97 0.57 -9.43
N VAL A 301 -7.04 0.58 -8.45
CA VAL A 301 -6.24 -0.60 -8.10
C VAL A 301 -7.15 -1.72 -7.59
N LEU A 302 -8.00 -1.46 -6.59
CA LEU A 302 -8.88 -2.47 -6.01
C LEU A 302 -9.92 -2.98 -7.02
N SER A 303 -10.40 -2.12 -7.92
CA SER A 303 -11.29 -2.56 -9.01
C SER A 303 -10.62 -3.56 -9.94
N GLU A 304 -9.37 -3.31 -10.36
CA GLU A 304 -8.62 -4.25 -11.21
C GLU A 304 -8.27 -5.53 -10.45
N VAL A 305 -7.89 -5.44 -9.17
CA VAL A 305 -7.65 -6.62 -8.31
C VAL A 305 -8.88 -7.52 -8.26
N PHE A 306 -10.06 -6.94 -8.02
CA PHE A 306 -11.30 -7.71 -7.90
C PHE A 306 -11.72 -8.33 -9.23
N LYS A 307 -11.45 -7.67 -10.36
CA LYS A 307 -11.64 -8.26 -11.68
C LYS A 307 -10.76 -9.51 -11.87
N VAL A 308 -9.47 -9.44 -11.51
CA VAL A 308 -8.57 -10.61 -11.58
C VAL A 308 -9.04 -11.71 -10.63
N LEU A 309 -9.44 -11.37 -9.39
CA LEU A 309 -9.98 -12.34 -8.44
C LEU A 309 -11.23 -13.06 -8.97
N VAL A 310 -12.12 -12.38 -9.69
CA VAL A 310 -13.28 -13.00 -10.33
C VAL A 310 -12.86 -14.02 -11.39
N GLU A 311 -11.84 -13.70 -12.19
CA GLU A 311 -11.28 -14.60 -13.20
C GLU A 311 -10.63 -15.85 -12.56
N GLU A 312 -9.85 -15.67 -11.49
CA GLU A 312 -9.19 -16.76 -10.76
C GLU A 312 -10.18 -17.77 -10.15
N VAL A 313 -11.36 -17.31 -9.73
CA VAL A 313 -12.39 -18.17 -9.11
C VAL A 313 -12.84 -19.30 -10.05
N GLU A 314 -12.78 -19.11 -11.37
CA GLU A 314 -13.09 -20.15 -12.34
C GLU A 314 -12.21 -21.40 -12.17
N HIS A 315 -10.97 -21.21 -11.74
CA HIS A 315 -9.97 -22.26 -11.65
C HIS A 315 -9.90 -22.91 -10.26
N LEU A 316 -10.67 -22.41 -9.29
CA LEU A 316 -10.67 -22.98 -7.94
C LEU A 316 -11.32 -24.38 -7.91
N PRO A 317 -10.76 -25.35 -7.16
CA PRO A 317 -11.28 -26.72 -7.02
C PRO A 317 -12.46 -26.78 -6.02
N ILE A 318 -13.49 -25.97 -6.27
CA ILE A 318 -14.72 -25.89 -5.46
C ILE A 318 -15.95 -26.04 -6.35
N SER A 319 -17.10 -26.30 -5.72
CA SER A 319 -18.39 -26.48 -6.37
C SER A 319 -18.80 -25.23 -7.15
N GLN A 320 -19.53 -25.45 -8.25
CA GLN A 320 -20.02 -24.37 -9.12
C GLN A 320 -20.86 -23.33 -8.34
N ILE A 321 -21.68 -23.81 -7.39
CA ILE A 321 -22.50 -22.97 -6.51
C ILE A 321 -21.61 -22.01 -5.70
N LYS A 322 -20.46 -22.47 -5.19
CA LYS A 322 -19.52 -21.60 -4.47
C LYS A 322 -18.78 -20.67 -5.40
N LYS A 323 -18.39 -21.11 -6.59
CA LYS A 323 -17.78 -20.23 -7.60
C LYS A 323 -18.70 -19.06 -7.91
N GLU A 324 -19.97 -19.32 -8.21
CA GLU A 324 -20.97 -18.28 -8.50
C GLU A 324 -21.15 -17.31 -7.32
N ARG A 325 -21.25 -17.84 -6.10
CA ARG A 325 -21.35 -17.02 -4.89
C ARG A 325 -20.13 -16.14 -4.66
N ILE A 326 -18.92 -16.67 -4.86
CA ILE A 326 -17.67 -15.92 -4.67
C ILE A 326 -17.53 -14.86 -5.76
N LYS A 327 -17.78 -15.17 -7.03
CA LYS A 327 -17.76 -14.16 -8.11
C LYS A 327 -18.77 -13.05 -7.88
N SER A 328 -19.97 -13.38 -7.41
CA SER A 328 -20.95 -12.37 -7.01
C SER A 328 -20.41 -11.49 -5.89
N ALA A 329 -19.77 -12.07 -4.87
CA ALA A 329 -19.18 -11.30 -3.78
C ALA A 329 -17.97 -10.45 -4.24
N PHE A 330 -17.16 -10.94 -5.18
CA PHE A 330 -16.00 -10.23 -5.76
C PHE A 330 -16.36 -9.31 -6.94
N SER A 331 -17.64 -9.14 -7.26
CA SER A 331 -18.06 -8.30 -8.39
C SER A 331 -17.75 -6.81 -8.20
N ASN A 332 -17.68 -6.36 -6.93
CA ASN A 332 -17.35 -4.99 -6.57
C ASN A 332 -16.65 -4.96 -5.20
N TYR A 333 -15.46 -4.35 -5.16
CA TYR A 333 -14.67 -4.29 -3.94
C TYR A 333 -15.37 -3.48 -2.83
N THR A 334 -16.17 -2.46 -3.19
CA THR A 334 -16.86 -1.60 -2.20
C THR A 334 -18.00 -2.34 -1.50
N ASP A 335 -18.60 -3.33 -2.16
CA ASP A 335 -19.66 -4.17 -1.58
C ASP A 335 -19.06 -5.34 -0.78
N PHE A 336 -17.80 -5.67 -1.06
CA PHE A 336 -17.08 -6.75 -0.39
C PHE A 336 -16.43 -6.28 0.92
N TYR A 337 -15.59 -5.25 0.87
CA TYR A 337 -14.94 -4.71 2.06
C TYR A 337 -15.97 -3.99 2.93
N ASP A 338 -15.93 -4.22 4.24
CA ASP A 338 -16.79 -3.50 5.18
C ASP A 338 -16.33 -2.05 5.34
N THR A 339 -15.04 -1.78 5.11
CA THR A 339 -14.54 -0.41 4.92
C THR A 339 -13.26 -0.37 4.09
N VAL A 340 -13.02 0.77 3.45
CA VAL A 340 -11.82 1.10 2.68
C VAL A 340 -11.32 2.43 3.22
N VAL A 341 -10.12 2.43 3.80
CA VAL A 341 -9.50 3.65 4.35
C VAL A 341 -8.27 3.99 3.54
N THR A 342 -8.18 5.25 3.14
CA THR A 342 -7.18 5.77 2.21
C THR A 342 -6.51 7.01 2.80
N ALA A 343 -5.46 7.51 2.15
CA ALA A 343 -4.87 8.79 2.55
C ALA A 343 -5.85 9.97 2.46
N SER A 344 -6.92 9.85 1.66
CA SER A 344 -7.98 10.86 1.55
C SER A 344 -8.83 10.99 2.82
N ASP A 345 -8.79 9.99 3.71
CA ASP A 345 -9.52 9.99 4.98
C ASP A 345 -8.73 10.63 6.14
N SER A 346 -7.49 11.05 5.88
CA SER A 346 -6.60 11.65 6.87
C SER A 346 -5.82 12.84 6.28
N SER A 347 -4.86 13.34 7.05
CA SER A 347 -3.92 14.35 6.59
C SER A 347 -2.55 13.71 6.32
N GLU A 348 -1.77 14.30 5.41
CA GLU A 348 -0.44 13.84 5.01
C GLU A 348 0.47 13.52 6.22
N ILE A 349 0.47 14.40 7.23
CA ILE A 349 1.29 14.28 8.44
C ILE A 349 0.82 13.19 9.40
N ARG A 350 -0.31 12.55 9.12
CA ARG A 350 -0.93 11.50 9.93
C ARG A 350 -1.07 10.17 9.17
N LEU A 351 -0.41 10.04 8.01
CA LEU A 351 -0.29 8.76 7.31
C LEU A 351 0.70 7.83 8.04
N LYS A 352 0.89 6.61 7.54
CA LYS A 352 1.83 5.63 8.13
C LYS A 352 3.21 6.29 8.27
N PRO A 353 3.89 6.19 9.42
CA PRO A 353 3.68 5.21 10.51
C PRO A 353 2.68 5.62 11.60
N HIS A 354 1.96 6.74 11.48
CA HIS A 354 0.94 7.09 12.45
C HIS A 354 -0.25 6.11 12.38
N ARG A 355 -0.89 5.88 13.54
CA ARG A 355 -1.99 4.91 13.71
C ARG A 355 -3.30 5.30 13.04
N ASP A 356 -3.40 6.50 12.50
CA ASP A 356 -4.67 7.19 12.28
C ASP A 356 -5.54 6.45 11.26
N LEU A 357 -4.97 6.00 10.14
CA LEU A 357 -5.70 5.23 9.12
C LEU A 357 -6.28 3.91 9.68
N TYR A 358 -5.47 3.14 10.42
CA TYR A 358 -5.96 1.92 11.08
C TYR A 358 -6.95 2.20 12.19
N SER A 359 -6.81 3.32 12.91
CA SER A 359 -7.77 3.74 13.93
C SER A 359 -9.13 4.11 13.33
N ILE A 360 -9.12 4.79 12.18
CA ILE A 360 -10.32 5.08 11.38
C ILE A 360 -10.96 3.78 10.92
N ALA A 361 -10.17 2.84 10.39
CA ALA A 361 -10.67 1.54 9.94
C ALA A 361 -11.35 0.77 11.08
N LEU A 362 -10.70 0.64 12.25
CA LEU A 362 -11.27 -0.02 13.43
C LEU A 362 -12.57 0.65 13.90
N HIS A 363 -12.64 1.97 13.82
CA HIS A 363 -13.86 2.73 14.15
C HIS A 363 -14.99 2.46 13.16
N GLN A 364 -14.72 2.53 11.86
CA GLN A 364 -15.70 2.28 10.80
C GLN A 364 -16.19 0.82 10.78
N LEU A 365 -15.31 -0.14 11.09
CA LEU A 365 -15.68 -1.53 11.33
C LEU A 365 -16.51 -1.72 12.62
N ASN A 366 -16.67 -0.68 13.44
CA ASN A 366 -17.35 -0.72 14.73
C ASN A 366 -16.78 -1.83 15.64
N VAL A 367 -15.45 -1.95 15.69
CA VAL A 367 -14.75 -2.85 16.60
C VAL A 367 -14.50 -2.11 17.92
N PRO A 368 -15.06 -2.55 19.05
CA PRO A 368 -14.82 -1.88 20.32
C PRO A 368 -13.39 -2.16 20.80
N LYS A 369 -12.79 -1.19 21.52
CA LYS A 369 -11.38 -1.27 21.98
C LYS A 369 -11.05 -2.55 22.78
N ASN A 370 -12.00 -3.06 23.55
CA ASN A 370 -11.83 -4.30 24.33
C ASN A 370 -11.78 -5.57 23.47
N LYS A 371 -11.97 -5.47 22.15
CA LYS A 371 -11.85 -6.55 21.17
C LYS A 371 -10.69 -6.34 20.19
N PHE A 372 -9.80 -5.38 20.41
CA PHE A 372 -8.63 -5.18 19.54
C PHE A 372 -7.67 -6.39 19.54
N ASN A 373 -7.70 -7.21 20.59
CA ASN A 373 -7.02 -8.51 20.65
C ASN A 373 -7.72 -9.62 19.83
N GLU A 374 -8.88 -9.36 19.26
CA GLU A 374 -9.60 -10.23 18.31
C GLU A 374 -9.46 -9.72 16.86
N VAL A 375 -8.55 -8.78 16.60
CA VAL A 375 -8.26 -8.25 15.25
C VAL A 375 -6.91 -8.77 14.78
N ILE A 376 -6.86 -9.25 13.54
CA ILE A 376 -5.61 -9.57 12.85
C ILE A 376 -5.28 -8.48 11.83
N GLY A 377 -4.04 -8.01 11.84
CA GLY A 377 -3.51 -7.01 10.91
C GLY A 377 -2.48 -7.61 9.97
N PHE A 378 -2.56 -7.33 8.67
CA PHE A 378 -1.54 -7.70 7.69
C PHE A 378 -0.89 -6.47 7.06
N GLU A 379 0.43 -6.50 6.95
CA GLU A 379 1.27 -5.40 6.45
C GLU A 379 2.56 -5.96 5.85
N ASP A 380 3.24 -5.21 5.01
CA ASP A 380 4.51 -5.60 4.38
C ASP A 380 5.64 -4.62 4.68
N SER A 381 5.34 -3.49 5.33
CA SER A 381 6.28 -2.39 5.58
C SER A 381 6.57 -2.13 7.06
N GLU A 382 7.74 -1.56 7.37
CA GLU A 382 8.06 -1.10 8.73
C GLU A 382 7.05 -0.04 9.20
N SER A 383 6.79 0.97 8.35
CA SER A 383 5.89 2.07 8.69
C SER A 383 4.48 1.56 9.01
N GLY A 384 4.01 0.58 8.25
CA GLY A 384 2.72 -0.04 8.41
C GLY A 384 2.58 -0.96 9.62
N THR A 385 3.57 -1.83 9.86
CA THR A 385 3.58 -2.66 11.07
C THR A 385 3.57 -1.81 12.35
N ILE A 386 4.29 -0.68 12.36
CA ILE A 386 4.22 0.31 13.43
C ILE A 386 2.80 0.88 13.54
N ALA A 387 2.20 1.32 12.43
CA ALA A 387 0.87 1.94 12.41
C ALA A 387 -0.24 1.01 12.95
N ILE A 388 -0.26 -0.26 12.54
CA ILE A 388 -1.21 -1.29 13.04
C ILE A 388 -1.08 -1.45 14.55
N ARG A 389 0.17 -1.60 15.04
CA ARG A 389 0.47 -1.85 16.45
C ARG A 389 0.14 -0.62 17.31
N ALA A 390 0.43 0.58 16.80
CA ALA A 390 0.07 1.85 17.41
C ALA A 390 -1.45 2.10 17.42
N ALA A 391 -2.22 1.50 16.51
CA ALA A 391 -3.68 1.51 16.53
C ALA A 391 -4.28 0.58 17.59
N GLY A 392 -3.45 -0.21 18.28
CA GLY A 392 -3.87 -1.11 19.35
C GLY A 392 -4.03 -2.58 18.94
N VAL A 393 -3.73 -2.93 17.68
CA VAL A 393 -3.84 -4.30 17.17
C VAL A 393 -2.58 -5.08 17.53
N GLY A 394 -2.72 -5.98 18.50
CA GLY A 394 -1.61 -6.78 19.01
C GLY A 394 -1.19 -7.93 18.10
N LEU A 395 -2.07 -8.46 17.25
CA LEU A 395 -1.76 -9.51 16.28
C LEU A 395 -1.48 -8.89 14.90
N CYS A 396 -0.28 -8.35 14.74
CA CYS A 396 0.21 -7.80 13.47
C CYS A 396 1.13 -8.84 12.80
N CYS A 397 0.79 -9.24 11.59
CA CYS A 397 1.56 -10.18 10.78
C CYS A 397 2.18 -9.42 9.61
N ALA A 398 3.50 -9.35 9.59
CA ALA A 398 4.24 -8.86 8.45
C ALA A 398 4.31 -9.95 7.37
N VAL A 399 3.98 -9.61 6.13
CA VAL A 399 4.01 -10.48 4.95
C VAL A 399 4.97 -9.92 3.89
N PRO A 400 6.28 -9.82 4.20
CA PRO A 400 7.24 -9.15 3.34
C PRO A 400 7.25 -9.75 1.93
N PHE A 401 7.63 -8.92 0.97
CA PHE A 401 7.90 -9.32 -0.41
C PHE A 401 9.28 -8.84 -0.82
N ALA A 402 9.73 -9.19 -2.03
CA ALA A 402 11.14 -9.00 -2.42
C ALA A 402 11.62 -7.55 -2.18
N GLN A 403 10.76 -6.59 -2.51
CA GLN A 403 11.01 -5.17 -2.40
C GLN A 403 11.02 -4.60 -0.96
N THR A 404 10.41 -5.27 0.02
CA THR A 404 10.44 -4.85 1.44
C THR A 404 11.33 -5.71 2.32
N SER A 405 12.12 -6.60 1.73
CA SER A 405 13.02 -7.52 2.45
C SER A 405 14.07 -6.82 3.33
N GLY A 406 14.40 -5.55 3.04
CA GLY A 406 15.33 -4.73 3.82
C GLY A 406 14.72 -3.96 4.99
N HIS A 407 13.40 -4.01 5.20
CA HIS A 407 12.72 -3.24 6.26
C HIS A 407 12.91 -3.85 7.66
N ASN A 408 12.91 -3.00 8.70
CA ASN A 408 12.83 -3.47 10.07
C ASN A 408 11.39 -3.81 10.45
N LEU A 409 11.07 -5.11 10.44
CA LEU A 409 9.73 -5.62 10.77
C LEU A 409 9.59 -6.03 12.24
N GLU A 410 10.49 -5.59 13.13
CA GLU A 410 10.45 -5.90 14.56
C GLU A 410 9.18 -5.40 15.26
N ALA A 411 8.45 -4.44 14.71
CA ALA A 411 7.15 -4.04 15.27
C ALA A 411 6.10 -5.15 15.16
N ALA A 412 6.20 -6.03 14.15
CA ALA A 412 5.26 -7.12 13.92
C ALA A 412 5.34 -8.21 15.01
N SER A 413 4.21 -8.87 15.24
CA SER A 413 4.12 -10.02 16.14
C SER A 413 4.59 -11.31 15.47
N HIS A 414 4.38 -11.39 14.14
CA HIS A 414 4.85 -12.48 13.29
C HIS A 414 5.40 -11.92 11.99
N ILE A 415 6.43 -12.56 11.44
CA ILE A 415 6.95 -12.31 10.10
C ILE A 415 6.77 -13.58 9.30
N CYS A 416 5.88 -13.55 8.31
CA CYS A 416 5.52 -14.68 7.47
C CYS A 416 6.07 -14.46 6.06
N ASN A 417 7.28 -14.96 5.80
CA ASN A 417 7.97 -14.81 4.52
C ASN A 417 7.26 -15.55 3.37
N GLY A 418 6.51 -16.61 3.68
CA GLY A 418 5.62 -17.29 2.75
C GLY A 418 4.27 -16.60 2.59
N GLY A 419 4.10 -15.37 3.13
CA GLY A 419 2.93 -14.53 2.98
C GLY A 419 1.66 -15.10 3.61
N ILE A 420 0.50 -14.69 3.07
CA ILE A 420 -0.81 -15.22 3.46
C ILE A 420 -0.89 -16.76 3.37
N PRO A 421 -0.30 -17.44 2.37
CA PRO A 421 -0.25 -18.89 2.35
C PRO A 421 0.38 -19.50 3.59
N GLU A 422 1.50 -18.97 4.10
CA GLU A 422 2.12 -19.43 5.34
C GLU A 422 1.20 -19.26 6.55
N VAL A 423 0.52 -18.11 6.63
CA VAL A 423 -0.44 -17.83 7.71
C VAL A 423 -1.57 -18.86 7.77
N LEU A 424 -2.09 -19.27 6.59
CA LEU A 424 -3.16 -20.25 6.49
C LEU A 424 -2.65 -21.69 6.68
N LEU A 425 -1.55 -22.06 6.03
CA LEU A 425 -1.01 -23.43 6.04
C LEU A 425 -0.36 -23.80 7.37
N THR A 426 0.43 -22.88 7.94
CA THR A 426 1.22 -23.13 9.15
C THR A 426 0.45 -22.70 10.39
N HIS A 427 -0.03 -21.44 10.39
CA HIS A 427 -0.46 -20.76 11.60
C HIS A 427 -1.95 -20.84 11.91
N ASN A 428 -2.80 -21.31 10.99
CA ASN A 428 -4.25 -21.37 11.20
C ASN A 428 -4.84 -19.99 11.60
N LEU A 429 -4.37 -18.91 10.96
CA LEU A 429 -4.66 -17.51 11.34
C LEU A 429 -4.30 -17.20 12.81
N PHE A 430 -3.39 -17.94 13.42
CA PHE A 430 -3.00 -17.83 14.82
C PHE A 430 -4.15 -18.09 15.81
N ILE A 431 -5.22 -18.75 15.37
CA ILE A 431 -6.31 -19.23 16.22
C ILE A 431 -5.87 -20.53 16.90
N LYS A 432 -6.03 -20.60 18.24
CA LYS A 432 -5.70 -21.77 19.06
C LYS A 432 -6.57 -23.00 18.79
#